data_AF-U6CY92-F1
#
_entry.id   AF-U6CY92-F1
#
_cell.length_a   1.000
_cell.length_b   1.000
_cell.length_c   1.000
_cell.angle_alpha   90.00
_cell.angle_beta   90.00
_cell.angle_gamma   90.00
#
_symmetry.space_group_name_H-M   'P 1'
#
loop_
_entity.id
_entity.type
_entity.pdbx_description
1 polymer ?
#
loop_
_entity_poly.entity_id
_entity_poly.type
_entity_poly.pdbx_seq_one_letter_code
_entity_poly.pdbx_strand_id
1 'polypeptide(L)'
;QHVTKVDEVVAQSLVFPAVTLCNLNGFRFSRLTTNDLYHAGELLALLDVNLQIPDPHLADPAVLEALRQKANFKHYKPKQFSMLEFLHRVGHDLKDMMLYCKFKGQECGHQDFTTVFTKYGK
;
A
#
# COMPACT_ATOMS: atom_id res chain seq x y z
N GLN A 1 38.70 -11.13 -27.93
CA GLN A 1 37.65 -10.31 -28.57
C GLN A 1 36.34 -11.05 -28.39
N HIS A 2 35.31 -10.41 -27.84
CA HIS A 2 34.00 -11.02 -27.66
C HIS A 2 33.00 -10.35 -28.59
N VAL A 3 32.10 -11.14 -29.16
CA VAL A 3 31.05 -10.68 -30.08
C VAL A 3 29.73 -11.28 -29.63
N THR A 4 28.69 -10.45 -29.56
CA THR A 4 27.34 -10.88 -29.21
C THR A 4 26.53 -11.10 -30.47
N LYS A 5 25.91 -12.28 -30.60
CA LYS A 5 24.92 -12.56 -31.64
C LYS A 5 23.52 -12.42 -31.05
N VAL A 6 22.64 -11.72 -31.76
CA VAL A 6 21.23 -11.54 -31.40
C VAL A 6 20.41 -12.16 -32.52
N ASP A 7 19.43 -12.99 -32.15
CA ASP A 7 18.48 -13.61 -33.08
C ASP A 7 17.07 -13.43 -32.52
N GLU A 8 16.06 -13.36 -33.39
CA GLU A 8 14.64 -13.37 -33.05
C GLU A 8 14.02 -14.67 -33.60
N VAL A 9 13.32 -15.42 -32.75
CA VAL A 9 12.71 -16.70 -33.12
C VAL A 9 11.26 -16.75 -32.68
N VAL A 10 10.39 -17.28 -33.54
CA VAL A 10 8.98 -17.51 -33.22
C VAL A 10 8.86 -18.83 -32.44
N ALA A 11 8.40 -18.75 -31.19
CA ALA A 11 8.14 -19.91 -30.36
C ALA A 11 6.63 -20.22 -30.31
N GLN A 12 6.27 -21.51 -30.36
CA GLN A 12 4.87 -21.96 -30.28
C GLN A 12 4.26 -21.80 -28.88
N SER A 13 5.09 -21.80 -27.84
CA SER A 13 4.68 -21.63 -26.45
C SER A 13 5.77 -20.90 -25.69
N LEU A 14 5.36 -19.97 -24.82
CA LEU A 14 6.23 -19.20 -23.95
C LEU A 14 5.71 -19.30 -22.51
N VAL A 15 6.64 -19.24 -21.56
CA VAL A 15 6.31 -19.13 -20.14
C VAL A 15 5.74 -17.74 -19.89
N PHE A 16 4.55 -17.69 -19.30
CA PHE A 16 3.96 -16.41 -18.91
C PHE A 16 4.76 -15.81 -17.75
N PRO A 17 5.15 -14.52 -17.83
CA PRO A 17 6.00 -13.91 -16.82
C PRO A 17 5.22 -13.65 -15.51
N ALA A 18 5.95 -13.40 -14.43
CA ALA A 18 5.35 -12.83 -13.24
C ALA A 18 4.90 -11.39 -13.52
N VAL A 19 3.66 -11.07 -13.16
CA VAL A 19 3.12 -9.71 -13.21
C VAL A 19 2.98 -9.20 -11.79
N THR A 20 3.78 -8.20 -11.43
CA THR A 20 3.72 -7.53 -10.13
C THR A 20 3.05 -6.17 -10.31
N LEU A 21 2.04 -5.88 -9.49
CA LEU A 21 1.31 -4.62 -9.48
C LEU A 21 1.20 -4.10 -8.05
N CYS A 22 1.23 -2.78 -7.90
CA CYS A 22 1.04 -2.08 -6.62
C CYS A 22 0.13 -0.88 -6.84
N ASN A 23 -0.71 -0.55 -5.86
CA ASN A 23 -1.41 0.72 -5.85
C ASN A 23 -0.39 1.84 -5.55
N LEU A 24 -0.48 2.98 -6.24
CA LEU A 24 0.40 4.12 -5.98
C LEU A 24 0.18 4.71 -4.58
N ASN A 25 -1.03 4.58 -4.05
CA ASN A 25 -1.32 4.94 -2.66
C ASN A 25 -0.95 3.77 -1.74
N GLY A 26 0.08 3.94 -0.90
CA GLY A 26 0.60 2.88 -0.05
C GLY A 26 -0.26 2.47 1.15
N PHE A 27 -1.31 3.23 1.47
CA PHE A 27 -2.20 2.92 2.60
C PHE A 27 -3.65 3.36 2.39
N ARG A 28 -4.58 2.64 2.99
CA ARG A 28 -5.99 3.01 3.09
C ARG A 28 -6.18 3.89 4.32
N PHE A 29 -6.52 5.16 4.14
CA PHE A 29 -6.77 6.10 5.23
C PHE A 29 -7.78 5.57 6.27
N SER A 30 -8.81 4.86 5.81
CA SER A 30 -9.83 4.24 6.68
C SER A 30 -9.28 3.16 7.62
N ARG A 31 -8.14 2.55 7.29
CA ARG A 31 -7.48 1.50 8.10
C ARG A 31 -6.46 2.06 9.09
N LEU A 32 -6.11 3.34 9.01
CA LEU A 32 -5.21 3.98 9.98
C LEU A 32 -5.88 4.09 11.35
N THR A 33 -5.13 3.76 12.38
CA THR A 33 -5.51 3.89 13.80
C THR A 33 -4.74 5.01 14.48
N THR A 34 -5.16 5.40 15.68
CA THR A 34 -4.40 6.33 16.53
C THR A 34 -3.00 5.83 16.84
N ASN A 35 -2.80 4.52 17.03
CA ASN A 35 -1.46 3.95 17.26
C ASN A 35 -0.57 4.12 16.03
N ASP A 36 -1.14 3.91 14.84
CA ASP A 36 -0.39 4.05 13.60
C ASP A 36 0.05 5.50 13.39
N LEU A 37 -0.83 6.47 13.61
CA LEU A 37 -0.47 7.89 13.52
C LEU A 37 0.53 8.31 14.60
N TYR A 38 0.44 7.74 15.80
CA TYR A 38 1.41 8.01 16.86
C TYR A 38 2.83 7.57 16.48
N HIS A 39 2.98 6.38 15.87
CA HIS A 39 4.30 5.82 15.54
C HIS A 39 4.82 6.19 14.14
N ALA A 40 3.92 6.37 13.17
CA ALA A 40 4.26 6.56 11.76
C ALA A 40 3.62 7.79 11.12
N GLY A 41 2.92 8.64 11.87
CA GLY A 41 2.23 9.83 11.33
C GLY A 41 3.18 10.79 10.61
N GLU A 42 4.38 11.00 11.15
CA GLU A 42 5.43 11.79 10.52
C GLU A 42 5.96 11.13 9.23
N LEU A 43 6.21 9.81 9.26
CA LEU A 43 6.63 9.04 8.09
C LEU A 43 5.62 9.12 6.94
N LEU A 44 4.33 9.18 7.27
CA LEU A 44 3.24 9.34 6.30
C LEU A 44 2.99 10.80 5.88
N ALA A 45 3.75 11.75 6.44
CA ALA A 45 3.54 13.20 6.29
C ALA A 45 2.13 13.68 6.69
N LEU A 46 1.43 12.90 7.53
CA LEU A 46 0.12 13.28 8.07
C LEU A 46 0.25 14.09 9.37
N LEU A 47 1.39 13.99 10.04
CA LEU A 47 1.75 14.77 11.23
C LEU A 47 3.17 15.34 11.08
N ASP A 48 3.45 16.41 11.80
CA ASP A 48 4.80 16.95 11.96
C ASP A 48 5.55 16.31 13.15
N VAL A 49 6.78 16.76 13.41
CA VAL A 49 7.63 16.33 14.53
C VAL A 49 7.01 16.57 15.91
N ASN A 50 6.00 17.44 16.01
CA ASN A 50 5.27 17.76 17.24
C ASN A 50 3.92 17.03 17.32
N LEU A 51 3.69 16.03 16.46
CA LEU A 51 2.45 15.27 16.34
C LEU A 51 1.22 16.14 16.03
N GLN A 52 1.42 17.24 15.29
CA GLN A 52 0.36 18.13 14.83
C GLN A 52 0.08 17.93 13.34
N ILE A 53 -1.15 18.20 12.90
CA ILE A 53 -1.53 18.14 11.49
C ILE A 53 -0.96 19.37 10.77
N PRO A 54 -0.05 19.20 9.78
CA PRO A 54 0.45 20.32 8.98
C PRO A 54 -0.64 20.83 8.03
N ASP A 55 -0.63 22.13 7.74
CA ASP A 55 -1.49 22.79 6.74
C ASP A 55 -2.95 22.31 6.71
N PRO A 56 -3.68 22.33 7.84
CA PRO A 56 -5.02 21.73 7.94
C PRO A 56 -6.06 22.36 6.98
N HIS A 57 -5.79 23.55 6.45
CA HIS A 57 -6.65 24.26 5.50
C HIS A 57 -6.64 23.66 4.09
N LEU A 58 -5.66 22.80 3.76
CA LEU A 58 -5.57 22.11 2.46
C LEU A 58 -6.37 20.81 2.41
N ALA A 59 -6.83 20.31 3.56
CA ALA A 59 -7.58 19.07 3.65
C ALA A 59 -9.09 19.31 3.51
N ASP A 60 -9.79 18.35 2.90
CA ASP A 60 -11.24 18.29 2.94
C ASP A 60 -11.74 18.30 4.41
N PRO A 61 -12.80 19.06 4.76
CA PRO A 61 -13.25 19.19 6.14
C PRO A 61 -13.61 17.86 6.83
N ALA A 62 -14.21 16.92 6.10
CA ALA A 62 -14.61 15.62 6.66
C ALA A 62 -13.38 14.73 6.90
N VAL A 63 -12.40 14.76 5.98
CA VAL A 63 -11.12 14.07 6.14
C VAL A 63 -10.31 14.65 7.30
N LEU A 64 -10.27 15.98 7.41
CA LEU A 64 -9.58 16.68 8.48
C LEU A 64 -10.17 16.33 9.84
N GLU A 65 -11.51 16.29 9.96
CA GLU A 65 -12.17 15.89 11.21
C GLU A 65 -11.85 14.45 11.58
N ALA A 66 -11.90 13.52 10.62
CA ALA A 66 -11.48 12.14 10.85
C ALA A 66 -10.01 12.03 11.27
N LEU A 67 -9.12 12.84 10.67
CA LEU A 67 -7.70 12.88 11.04
C LEU A 67 -7.50 13.44 12.46
N ARG A 68 -8.20 14.51 12.83
CA ARG A 68 -8.18 15.09 14.19
C ARG A 68 -8.61 14.08 15.25
N GLN A 69 -9.66 13.31 14.97
CA GLN A 69 -10.11 12.25 15.88
C GLN A 69 -9.04 11.17 16.05
N LYS A 70 -8.41 10.74 14.96
CA LYS A 70 -7.34 9.73 15.01
C LYS A 70 -6.06 10.29 15.66
N ALA A 71 -5.77 11.58 15.52
CA ALA A 71 -4.58 12.26 16.05
C ALA A 71 -4.80 12.91 17.43
N ASN A 72 -5.85 12.52 18.18
CA ASN A 72 -6.05 13.00 19.54
C ASN A 72 -5.21 12.19 20.55
N PHE A 73 -4.07 12.76 20.96
CA PHE A 73 -3.12 12.09 21.84
C PHE A 73 -3.20 12.48 23.33
N LYS A 74 -4.12 13.37 23.74
CA LYS A 74 -4.15 13.99 25.09
C LYS A 74 -4.09 12.99 26.26
N HIS A 75 -4.68 11.80 26.10
CA HIS A 75 -4.66 10.72 27.09
C HIS A 75 -4.32 9.37 26.45
N TYR A 76 -3.56 9.40 25.37
CA TYR A 76 -3.22 8.20 24.61
C TYR A 76 -2.04 7.47 25.24
N LYS A 77 -2.18 6.15 25.43
CA LYS A 77 -1.08 5.26 25.82
C LYS A 77 -0.64 4.45 24.60
N PRO A 78 0.57 4.69 24.06
CA PRO A 78 1.07 3.97 22.90
C PRO A 78 1.12 2.46 23.13
N LYS A 79 0.76 1.70 22.09
CA LYS A 79 0.83 0.24 22.07
C LYS A 79 2.02 -0.21 21.25
N GLN A 80 2.38 -1.48 21.34
CA GLN A 80 3.40 -2.07 20.46
C GLN A 80 3.05 -1.84 19.00
N PHE A 81 4.09 -1.62 18.20
CA PHE A 81 3.97 -1.30 16.79
C PHE A 81 5.00 -2.09 15.99
N SER A 82 4.57 -2.63 14.85
CA SER A 82 5.40 -3.37 13.91
C SER A 82 5.17 -2.83 12.52
N MET A 83 6.23 -2.40 11.84
CA MET A 83 6.14 -1.87 10.49
C MET A 83 5.56 -2.90 9.50
N LEU A 84 5.92 -4.19 9.66
CA LEU A 84 5.40 -5.23 8.78
C LEU A 84 3.90 -5.45 8.98
N GLU A 85 3.44 -5.48 10.24
CA GLU A 85 2.01 -5.57 10.57
C GLU A 85 1.25 -4.37 10.01
N PHE A 86 1.80 -3.17 10.24
CA PHE A 86 1.25 -1.92 9.75
C PHE A 86 1.06 -1.96 8.22
N LEU A 87 2.12 -2.20 7.46
CA LEU A 87 2.07 -2.27 5.99
C LEU A 87 1.07 -3.32 5.51
N HIS A 88 1.03 -4.49 6.15
CA HIS A 88 0.11 -5.55 5.78
C HIS A 88 -1.36 -5.17 6.01
N ARG A 89 -1.68 -4.52 7.14
CA ARG A 89 -3.05 -4.16 7.53
C ARG A 89 -3.56 -2.92 6.80
N VAL A 90 -2.75 -1.87 6.70
CA VAL A 90 -3.20 -0.59 6.13
C VAL A 90 -3.11 -0.57 4.61
N GLY A 91 -2.23 -1.38 4.01
CA GLY A 91 -2.13 -1.52 2.56
C GLY A 91 -3.43 -1.97 1.90
N HIS A 92 -3.51 -1.85 0.58
CA HIS A 92 -4.70 -2.24 -0.18
C HIS A 92 -4.85 -3.76 -0.21
N ASP A 93 -6.10 -4.23 -0.14
CA ASP A 93 -6.39 -5.65 -0.32
C ASP A 93 -6.76 -5.88 -1.78
N LEU A 94 -6.09 -6.82 -2.44
CA LEU A 94 -6.38 -7.15 -3.83
C LEU A 94 -7.81 -7.66 -3.98
N LYS A 95 -8.37 -8.30 -2.95
CA LYS A 95 -9.77 -8.73 -2.93
C LYS A 95 -10.75 -7.56 -3.12
N ASP A 96 -10.40 -6.38 -2.61
CA ASP A 96 -11.25 -5.18 -2.71
C ASP A 96 -11.02 -4.43 -4.05
N MET A 97 -9.83 -4.57 -4.65
CA MET A 97 -9.45 -3.87 -5.90
C MET A 97 -9.77 -4.65 -7.16
N MET A 98 -9.67 -5.98 -7.12
CA MET A 98 -9.84 -6.85 -8.29
C MET A 98 -11.32 -7.06 -8.59
N LEU A 99 -11.80 -6.38 -9.63
CA LEU A 99 -13.18 -6.54 -10.11
C LEU A 99 -13.34 -7.78 -11.00
N TYR A 100 -12.30 -8.14 -11.76
CA TYR A 100 -12.30 -9.23 -12.72
C TYR A 100 -10.88 -9.73 -13.00
N CYS A 101 -10.71 -11.05 -13.20
CA CYS A 101 -9.45 -11.65 -13.58
C CYS A 101 -9.69 -12.86 -14.48
N LYS A 102 -8.98 -12.90 -15.61
CA LYS A 102 -9.00 -14.05 -16.53
C LYS A 102 -7.64 -14.27 -17.16
N PHE A 103 -7.19 -15.51 -17.14
CA PHE A 103 -5.96 -15.93 -17.80
C PHE A 103 -6.27 -17.06 -18.78
N LYS A 104 -5.94 -16.85 -20.07
CA LYS A 104 -6.20 -17.83 -21.15
C LYS A 104 -7.63 -18.39 -21.17
N GLY A 105 -8.62 -17.57 -20.86
CA GLY A 105 -10.02 -18.01 -20.85
C GLY A 105 -10.50 -18.63 -19.53
N GLN A 106 -9.62 -18.84 -18.56
CA GLN A 106 -9.97 -19.36 -17.23
C GLN A 106 -10.09 -18.22 -16.23
N GLU A 107 -11.16 -18.25 -15.41
CA GLU A 107 -11.35 -17.28 -14.32
C GLU A 107 -10.24 -17.45 -13.27
N CYS A 108 -9.73 -16.32 -12.79
CA CYS A 108 -8.78 -16.24 -11.67
C CYS A 108 -9.30 -15.28 -10.60
N GLY A 109 -8.65 -15.25 -9.44
CA GLY A 109 -9.01 -14.34 -8.36
C GLY A 109 -7.81 -13.88 -7.55
N HIS A 110 -8.08 -13.12 -6.49
CA HIS A 110 -7.04 -12.55 -5.64
C HIS A 110 -6.16 -13.63 -4.97
N GLN A 111 -6.67 -14.86 -4.79
CA GLN A 111 -5.92 -15.99 -4.25
C GLN A 111 -4.80 -16.50 -5.18
N ASP A 112 -4.87 -16.20 -6.48
CA ASP A 112 -3.86 -16.57 -7.46
C ASP A 112 -2.67 -15.59 -7.48
N PHE A 113 -2.71 -14.57 -6.61
CA PHE A 113 -1.67 -13.56 -6.45
C PHE A 113 -0.97 -13.73 -5.11
N THR A 114 0.36 -13.60 -5.12
CA THR A 114 1.17 -13.62 -3.90
C THR A 114 1.50 -12.19 -3.46
N THR A 115 1.29 -11.88 -2.19
CA THR A 115 1.66 -10.58 -1.62
C THR A 115 3.18 -10.46 -1.54
N VAL A 116 3.73 -9.34 -2.02
CA VAL A 116 5.13 -8.96 -1.86
C VAL A 116 5.20 -7.52 -1.36
N PHE A 117 6.16 -7.22 -0.48
CA PHE A 117 6.35 -5.86 0.03
C PHE A 117 7.39 -5.13 -0.80
N THR A 118 7.03 -3.96 -1.31
CA THR A 118 7.92 -3.08 -2.08
C THR A 118 8.04 -1.71 -1.42
N LYS A 119 8.76 -0.78 -2.04
CA LYS A 119 8.79 0.63 -1.59
C LYS A 119 7.41 1.30 -1.59
N TYR A 120 6.44 0.77 -2.36
CA TYR A 120 5.07 1.27 -2.37
C TYR A 120 4.18 0.64 -1.28
N GLY A 121 4.69 -0.30 -0.49
CA GLY A 121 3.93 -1.03 0.52
C GLY A 121 3.46 -2.40 0.03
N LYS A 122 2.22 -2.76 0.39
CA LYS A 122 1.54 -4.01 0.00
C LYS A 122 0.95 -3.89 -1.40
#